data_AF-A0A820FMR0-F1
#
_entry.id   AF-A0A820FMR0-F1
#
_cell.length_a   1.000
_cell.length_b   1.000
_cell.length_c   1.000
_cell.angle_alpha   90.00
_cell.angle_beta   90.00
_cell.angle_gamma   90.00
#
_symmetry.space_group_name_H-M   'P 1'
#
loop_
_entity.id
_entity.type
_entity.pdbx_description
1 polymer ?
#
loop_
_entity_poly.entity_id
_entity_poly.type
_entity_poly.pdbx_seq_one_letter_code
_entity_poly.pdbx_strand_id
1 'polypeptide(L)'
;QCNTKQILKSAYLEKNGIEPKYTDFSHKKGSTRFCETLDYIFFNGDLTVEQVLELPDDPTSESYPDETHPSDHLMIAATFRLL
;
A
#
# COMPACT_ATOMS: atom_id res chain seq x y z
N GLN A 1 9.33 34.83 2.54
CA GLN A 1 8.27 33.83 2.28
C GLN A 1 8.70 32.55 2.99
N CYS A 2 7.99 32.12 4.03
CA CYS A 2 8.29 30.83 4.67
C CYS A 2 7.89 29.71 3.71
N ASN A 3 8.85 28.89 3.29
CA ASN A 3 8.58 27.60 2.65
C ASN A 3 7.90 26.70 3.70
N THR A 4 6.58 26.69 3.77
CA THR A 4 5.85 25.71 4.56
C THR A 4 6.07 24.34 3.93
N LYS A 5 6.87 23.51 4.60
CA LYS A 5 7.13 22.13 4.21
C LYS A 5 5.77 21.41 4.14
N GLN A 6 5.31 21.10 2.92
CA GLN A 6 4.07 20.38 2.72
C GLN A 6 4.26 18.94 3.19
N ILE A 7 3.57 18.56 4.25
CA ILE A 7 3.64 17.21 4.82
C ILE A 7 2.84 16.29 3.91
N LEU A 8 3.49 15.27 3.36
CA LEU A 8 2.82 14.19 2.63
C LEU A 8 2.15 13.24 3.61
N LYS A 9 0.97 12.74 3.25
CA LYS A 9 0.19 11.75 4.01
C LYS A 9 0.10 10.44 3.20
N SER A 10 0.04 9.29 3.88
CA SER A 10 -0.29 8.00 3.24
C SER A 10 -1.79 7.88 3.03
N ALA A 11 -2.22 7.50 1.83
CA ALA A 11 -3.64 7.33 1.51
C ALA A 11 -4.31 6.23 2.33
N TYR A 12 -3.62 5.09 2.55
CA TYR A 12 -4.16 3.99 3.35
C TYR A 12 -4.28 4.36 4.82
N LEU A 13 -3.24 4.96 5.40
CA LEU A 13 -3.29 5.45 6.77
C LEU A 13 -4.39 6.50 6.97
N GLU A 14 -4.52 7.48 6.07
CA GLU A 14 -5.56 8.50 6.19
C GLU A 14 -6.97 7.89 6.10
N LYS A 15 -7.19 6.95 5.17
CA LYS A 15 -8.52 6.38 4.92
C LYS A 15 -8.94 5.34 5.97
N ASN A 16 -8.02 4.47 6.37
CA ASN A 16 -8.32 3.31 7.23
C ASN A 16 -7.85 3.51 8.68
N GLY A 17 -7.05 4.54 8.96
CA GLY A 17 -6.42 4.77 10.27
C GLY A 17 -5.20 3.90 10.55
N ILE A 18 -4.86 2.99 9.64
CA ILE A 18 -3.69 2.09 9.71
C ILE A 18 -3.14 1.84 8.29
N GLU A 19 -1.85 1.49 8.22
CA GLU A 19 -1.27 0.98 6.97
C GLU A 19 -1.69 -0.49 6.72
N PRO A 20 -1.62 -0.99 5.48
CA PRO A 20 -1.84 -2.41 5.20
C PRO A 20 -0.93 -3.32 6.02
N LYS A 21 -1.35 -4.56 6.23
CA LYS A 21 -0.51 -5.59 6.87
C LYS A 21 0.69 -5.96 6.01
N TYR A 22 0.50 -6.00 4.69
CA TYR A 22 1.57 -6.20 3.73
C TYR A 22 1.20 -5.62 2.36
N THR A 23 2.21 -5.30 1.58
CA THR A 23 2.10 -5.02 0.14
C THR A 23 3.07 -5.85 -0.68
N ASP A 24 4.07 -6.48 -0.05
CA ASP A 24 4.95 -7.49 -0.64
C ASP A 24 4.83 -8.80 0.14
N PHE A 25 4.71 -9.91 -0.59
CA PHE A 25 4.80 -11.25 -0.03
C PHE A 25 5.60 -12.17 -0.94
N SER A 26 6.86 -12.40 -0.60
CA SER A 26 7.79 -13.14 -1.45
C SER A 26 8.65 -14.15 -0.67
N HIS A 27 9.06 -15.21 -1.35
CA HIS A 27 9.93 -16.24 -0.79
C HIS A 27 10.99 -16.68 -1.80
N LYS A 28 12.26 -16.54 -1.42
CA LYS A 28 13.40 -17.03 -2.20
C LYS A 28 13.89 -18.34 -1.61
N LYS A 29 14.27 -19.29 -2.48
CA LYS A 29 14.78 -20.59 -2.04
C LYS A 29 15.98 -20.42 -1.10
N GLY A 30 15.84 -20.88 0.14
CA GLY A 30 16.89 -20.81 1.16
C GLY A 30 16.87 -19.53 2.02
N SER A 31 15.86 -18.67 1.87
CA SER A 31 15.61 -17.54 2.77
C SER A 31 14.38 -17.77 3.65
N THR A 32 14.19 -16.92 4.66
CA THR A 32 12.88 -16.78 5.30
C THR A 32 11.88 -16.16 4.32
N ARG A 33 10.59 -16.42 4.52
CA ARG A 33 9.53 -15.66 3.83
C ARG A 33 9.62 -14.18 4.21
N PHE A 34 9.32 -13.32 3.26
CA PHE A 34 9.26 -11.87 3.44
C PHE A 34 7.80 -11.42 3.27
N CYS A 35 7.29 -10.64 4.21
CA CYS A 35 5.90 -10.19 4.25
C CYS A 35 5.84 -8.84 4.95
N GLU A 36 5.86 -7.75 4.20
CA GLU A 36 5.97 -6.40 4.76
C GLU A 36 5.19 -5.39 3.91
N THR A 37 4.93 -4.22 4.49
CA THR A 37 4.33 -3.07 3.79
C THR A 37 5.42 -2.15 3.30
N LEU A 38 5.60 -2.11 1.97
CA LEU A 38 6.66 -1.37 1.30
C LEU A 38 6.15 -0.30 0.32
N ASP A 39 4.87 -0.38 -0.06
CA ASP A 39 4.28 0.46 -1.10
C ASP A 39 3.30 1.47 -0.50
N TYR A 40 3.39 2.71 -0.96
CA TYR A 40 2.61 3.83 -0.43
C TYR A 40 2.10 4.72 -1.55
N ILE A 41 0.88 5.23 -1.40
CA ILE A 41 0.35 6.35 -2.18
C ILE A 41 0.41 7.58 -1.30
N PHE A 42 1.46 8.39 -1.48
CA PHE A 42 1.62 9.65 -0.76
C PHE A 42 0.88 10.80 -1.46
N PHE A 43 0.17 11.63 -0.70
CA PHE A 43 -0.56 12.78 -1.22
C PHE A 43 -0.51 13.99 -0.28
N ASN A 44 -0.83 15.17 -0.79
CA ASN A 44 -1.03 16.41 -0.03
C ASN A 44 -1.99 17.36 -0.78
N GLY A 45 -2.18 18.56 -0.24
CA GLY A 45 -3.00 19.61 -0.85
C GLY A 45 -4.49 19.40 -0.65
N ASP A 46 -5.29 19.94 -1.58
CA ASP A 46 -6.74 19.98 -1.53
C ASP A 46 -7.37 18.66 -2.00
N LEU A 47 -6.83 17.52 -1.56
CA LEU A 47 -7.31 16.19 -1.89
C LEU A 47 -7.83 15.49 -0.64
N THR A 48 -8.97 14.81 -0.78
CA THR A 48 -9.50 13.88 0.23
C THR A 48 -9.52 12.46 -0.32
N VAL A 49 -9.07 11.49 0.47
CA VAL A 49 -9.15 10.07 0.11
C VAL A 49 -10.58 9.58 0.34
N GLU A 50 -11.28 9.27 -0.74
CA GLU A 50 -12.66 8.75 -0.65
C GLU A 50 -12.68 7.26 -0.38
N GLN A 51 -11.81 6.51 -1.05
CA GLN A 51 -11.72 5.05 -0.97
C GLN A 51 -10.28 4.61 -1.24
N VAL A 52 -9.92 3.44 -0.70
CA VAL A 52 -8.71 2.69 -1.07
C VAL A 52 -9.12 1.28 -1.46
N LEU A 53 -8.34 0.63 -2.32
CA LEU A 53 -8.56 -0.77 -2.65
C LEU A 53 -8.30 -1.61 -1.39
N GLU A 54 -9.29 -2.41 -0.99
CA GLU A 54 -9.16 -3.33 0.13
C GLU A 54 -8.13 -4.42 -0.21
N LEU A 55 -7.14 -4.58 0.65
CA LEU A 55 -6.10 -5.59 0.50
C LEU A 55 -6.38 -6.75 1.46
N PRO A 56 -6.07 -7.99 1.07
CA PRO A 56 -6.20 -9.14 1.96
C PRO A 56 -5.30 -8.97 3.19
N ASP A 57 -5.83 -9.36 4.35
CA ASP A 57 -5.11 -9.31 5.62
C ASP A 57 -4.01 -10.38 5.73
N ASP A 58 -4.22 -11.52 5.05
CA ASP A 58 -3.33 -12.67 5.07
C ASP A 58 -3.03 -13.12 3.63
N PRO A 59 -1.81 -13.61 3.33
CA PRO A 59 -1.50 -14.21 2.05
C PRO A 59 -2.36 -15.45 1.77
N THR A 60 -2.78 -15.61 0.52
CA THR A 60 -3.58 -16.78 0.08
C THR A 60 -2.74 -17.86 -0.60
N SER A 61 -1.45 -17.60 -0.75
CA SER A 61 -0.47 -18.44 -1.44
C SER A 61 0.76 -18.61 -0.56
N GLU A 62 1.70 -19.46 -1.00
CA GLU A 62 2.97 -19.71 -0.32
C GLU A 62 4.03 -18.63 -0.60
N SER A 63 3.87 -17.93 -1.73
CA SER A 63 4.63 -16.76 -2.17
C SER A 63 3.88 -16.13 -3.34
N TYR A 64 4.03 -14.83 -3.52
CA TYR A 64 3.80 -14.20 -4.81
C TYR A 64 5.15 -13.98 -5.53
N PRO A 65 5.17 -13.81 -6.86
CA PRO A 65 4.05 -14.04 -7.79
C PRO A 65 3.60 -15.51 -7.82
N ASP A 66 2.36 -15.74 -8.28
CA ASP A 66 1.77 -17.07 -8.50
C ASP A 66 0.89 -17.10 -9.77
N GLU A 67 0.08 -18.16 -9.95
CA GLU A 67 -0.78 -18.34 -11.14
C GLU A 67 -1.84 -17.24 -11.31
N THR A 68 -2.20 -16.56 -10.22
CA THR A 68 -3.24 -15.53 -10.18
C THR A 68 -2.69 -14.12 -9.90
N HIS A 69 -1.50 -14.02 -9.30
CA HIS A 69 -0.80 -12.77 -9.01
C HIS A 69 0.51 -12.67 -9.81
N PRO A 70 0.60 -11.78 -10.81
CA PRO A 70 1.79 -11.71 -11.68
C PRO A 70 2.99 -10.98 -11.05
N SER A 71 2.85 -10.39 -9.87
CA SER A 71 3.91 -9.72 -9.10
C SER A 71 3.95 -10.26 -7.68
N ASP A 72 5.10 -10.19 -7.03
CA ASP A 72 5.30 -10.37 -5.59
C ASP A 72 4.62 -9.29 -4.73
N HIS A 73 4.44 -8.11 -5.30
CA HIS A 73 3.69 -7.01 -4.71
C HIS A 73 2.20 -7.04 -5.05
N LEU A 74 1.36 -6.65 -4.08
CA LEU A 74 -0.06 -6.40 -4.28
C LEU A 74 -0.29 -5.04 -4.95
N MET A 75 -1.28 -4.98 -5.84
CA MET A 75 -1.74 -3.71 -6.39
C MET A 75 -2.37 -2.86 -5.30
N ILE A 76 -1.87 -1.64 -5.11
CA ILE A 76 -2.47 -0.63 -4.24
C ILE A 76 -3.17 0.45 -5.08
N ALA A 77 -4.30 0.96 -4.59
CA ALA A 77 -5.04 2.02 -5.30
C ALA A 77 -5.82 2.91 -4.33
N ALA A 78 -6.01 4.17 -4.73
CA ALA A 78 -6.78 5.14 -3.98
C ALA A 78 -7.61 6.03 -4.93
N THR A 79 -8.85 6.33 -4.53
CA THR A 79 -9.73 7.30 -5.19
C THR A 79 -9.68 8.61 -4.42
N PHE A 80 -9.33 9.69 -5.11
CA PHE A 80 -9.26 11.03 -4.53
C PHE A 80 -10.38 11.92 -5.06
N ARG A 81 -10.91 12.76 -4.17
CA ARG A 81 -11.74 13.91 -4.55
C ARG A 81 -10.98 15.20 -4.30
N LEU A 82 -10.98 16.08 -5.29
CA LEU A 82 -10.52 17.46 -5.15
C LEU A 82 -11.54 18.26 -4.35
N LEU A 83 -11.08 19.01 -3.35
CA LEU A 83 -11.90 19.86 -2.48
C LEU A 83 -12.37 21.14 -3.19
#